data_AF-A0A4U7KND2-F1
#
_entry.id   AF-A0A4U7KND2-F1
#
_cell.length_a   1.000
_cell.length_b   1.000
_cell.length_c   1.000
_cell.angle_alpha   90.00
_cell.angle_beta   90.00
_cell.angle_gamma   90.00
#
_symmetry.space_group_name_H-M   'P 1'
#
loop_
_entity.id
_entity.type
_entity.pdbx_description
1 polymer ?
#
loop_
_entity_poly.entity_id
_entity_poly.type
_entity_poly.pdbx_seq_one_letter_code
_entity_poly.pdbx_strand_id
1 'polypeptide(L)'
;MLSEYISRAGRVMNSTVHVDWSLYGGAESTSPPCSSSTIQPSLSRPSLRSQVTAFSSKSSSSSSTRNSRSSSPGDSSTSFTSEDNDSGVDLGQSKESKAAAEQDDLNDVPLSQVLKSGDPASILGGDNGGRNASAVDGKAWLPAIAPVDEQPVNDFLWMHTEEPHRSRRMAILKAHPEVKRLMGYEPLTKYVSFGVLALQLSTAIYLSKCTSLHPLSWRFLLIAYAVGGTANQNTFLAIHEITHNLAFRGLRANRLWAIFVNAAIGVPYAMAFKPYHLEHHKYLGEEGTDTDLPTKFESVVLRNVLGKAFFATFQIFFYALRPGFVRAQRPTVWHALNIAFILAFDTLLVRCFGWVALIYLLQSSFFAGSLHPCAAHFIAEHYMFGGIQQETWSYYGPLNILAYNVGYHNEHHDFPSVPWTRLPQLRRLAPEFYDCLPRHTSWPMVTVRFILGSDSGLWARVKRPNRDAVRAETQREHKKGV
;
A
#
# COMPACT_ATOMS: atom_id res chain seq x y z
N MET A 1 24.40 -26.08 -29.48
CA MET A 1 24.86 -24.72 -29.06
C MET A 1 23.78 -23.65 -29.14
N LEU A 2 23.14 -23.37 -30.29
CA LEU A 2 22.11 -22.30 -30.37
C LEU A 2 20.79 -22.65 -29.62
N SER A 3 20.39 -23.92 -29.64
CA SER A 3 19.22 -24.44 -28.89
C SER A 3 19.41 -24.42 -27.37
N GLU A 4 20.62 -24.71 -26.87
CA GLU A 4 20.96 -24.57 -25.44
C GLU A 4 20.99 -23.11 -24.98
N TYR A 5 21.38 -22.18 -25.87
CA TYR A 5 21.32 -20.75 -25.58
C TYR A 5 19.86 -20.25 -25.49
N ILE A 6 18.97 -20.75 -26.35
CA ILE A 6 17.53 -20.44 -26.31
C ILE A 6 16.85 -21.08 -25.09
N SER A 7 17.25 -22.30 -24.69
CA SER A 7 16.76 -22.97 -23.48
C SER A 7 17.23 -22.27 -22.19
N ARG A 8 18.48 -21.78 -22.15
CA ARG A 8 19.00 -20.95 -21.05
C ARG A 8 18.38 -19.56 -21.03
N ALA A 9 18.09 -18.96 -22.19
CA ALA A 9 17.38 -17.69 -22.28
C ALA A 9 15.93 -17.82 -21.80
N GLY A 10 15.23 -18.91 -22.16
CA GLY A 10 13.86 -19.18 -21.70
C GLY A 10 13.75 -19.41 -20.19
N ARG A 11 14.77 -19.99 -19.54
CA ARG A 11 14.79 -20.19 -18.08
C ARG A 11 15.16 -18.94 -17.27
N VAL A 12 15.76 -17.92 -17.91
CA VAL A 12 16.12 -16.63 -17.29
C VAL A 12 15.05 -15.54 -17.59
N MET A 13 14.02 -15.85 -18.38
CA MET A 13 12.95 -14.92 -18.77
C MET A 13 11.74 -14.87 -17.83
N ASN A 14 11.69 -15.69 -16.77
CA ASN A 14 10.58 -15.71 -15.80
C ASN A 14 10.96 -15.11 -14.42
N SER A 15 11.68 -14.00 -14.40
CA SER A 15 11.76 -13.12 -13.21
C SER A 15 10.52 -12.20 -13.13
N THR A 16 9.34 -12.72 -13.43
CA THR A 16 8.12 -12.15 -12.86
C THR A 16 8.08 -12.64 -11.42
N VAL A 17 8.26 -11.74 -10.46
CA VAL A 17 8.02 -12.05 -9.04
C VAL A 17 6.62 -12.67 -8.96
N HIS A 18 6.54 -13.99 -8.79
CA HIS A 18 5.28 -14.66 -8.53
C HIS A 18 4.95 -14.38 -7.07
N VAL A 19 4.12 -13.36 -6.85
CA VAL A 19 3.59 -13.05 -5.53
C VAL A 19 2.42 -13.98 -5.29
N ASP A 20 2.56 -14.91 -4.33
CA ASP A 20 1.41 -15.65 -3.82
C ASP A 20 0.54 -14.71 -2.98
N TRP A 21 -0.43 -14.08 -3.66
CA TRP A 21 -1.40 -13.18 -3.06
C TRP A 21 -2.37 -13.87 -2.12
N SER A 22 -2.40 -15.20 -2.04
CA SER A 22 -3.30 -15.91 -1.13
C SER A 22 -3.01 -15.59 0.34
N LEU A 23 -1.74 -15.34 0.69
CA LEU A 23 -1.30 -14.90 2.02
C LEU A 23 -1.58 -13.42 2.29
N TYR A 24 -1.61 -12.60 1.24
CA TYR A 24 -1.93 -11.18 1.28
C TYR A 24 -3.42 -10.89 1.02
N GLY A 25 -4.24 -11.95 0.90
CA GLY A 25 -5.67 -11.88 0.67
C GLY A 25 -6.07 -11.10 -0.58
N GLY A 26 -5.25 -11.14 -1.65
CA GLY A 26 -5.44 -10.30 -2.83
C GLY A 26 -6.88 -10.31 -3.33
N ALA A 27 -7.39 -9.15 -3.73
CA ALA A 27 -8.73 -8.99 -4.30
C ALA A 27 -8.97 -9.86 -5.56
N GLU A 28 -7.91 -10.49 -6.07
CA GLU A 28 -7.91 -11.44 -7.19
C GLU A 28 -8.63 -12.76 -6.86
N SER A 29 -8.71 -13.16 -5.57
CA SER A 29 -9.33 -14.44 -5.16
C SER A 29 -10.58 -14.31 -4.28
N THR A 30 -10.88 -13.14 -3.73
CA THR A 30 -12.04 -12.94 -2.85
C THR A 30 -13.20 -12.29 -3.59
N SER A 31 -14.10 -13.11 -4.13
CA SER A 31 -15.49 -12.66 -4.34
C SER A 31 -16.13 -12.46 -2.96
N PRO A 32 -16.87 -11.37 -2.70
CA PRO A 32 -17.68 -11.30 -1.48
C PRO A 32 -18.67 -12.47 -1.47
N PRO A 33 -18.98 -13.06 -0.31
CA PRO A 33 -20.01 -14.10 -0.24
C PRO A 33 -21.31 -13.51 -0.77
N CYS A 34 -21.80 -14.06 -1.88
CA CYS A 34 -23.13 -13.79 -2.38
C CYS A 34 -24.10 -14.28 -1.30
N SER A 35 -24.97 -13.41 -0.79
CA SER A 35 -26.05 -13.81 0.11
C SER A 35 -27.10 -14.59 -0.69
N SER A 36 -26.81 -15.85 -1.01
CA SER A 36 -27.83 -16.81 -1.41
C SER A 36 -28.43 -17.40 -0.14
N SER A 37 -29.30 -16.65 0.51
CA SER A 37 -30.19 -17.21 1.53
C SER A 37 -31.30 -17.97 0.82
N THR A 38 -31.09 -19.27 0.63
CA THR A 38 -32.17 -20.24 0.37
C THR A 38 -33.19 -20.12 1.49
N ILE A 39 -34.40 -19.71 1.13
CA ILE A 39 -35.56 -19.65 2.03
C ILE A 39 -35.89 -21.08 2.45
N GLN A 40 -35.83 -21.38 3.74
CA GLN A 40 -36.66 -22.40 4.38
C GLN A 40 -37.45 -21.76 5.52
N PRO A 41 -38.78 -22.02 5.62
CA PRO A 41 -39.60 -21.44 6.67
C PRO A 41 -39.60 -22.36 7.89
N SER A 42 -39.35 -21.83 9.09
CA SER A 42 -40.23 -22.07 10.25
C SER A 42 -39.70 -21.44 11.56
N LEU A 43 -40.64 -20.74 12.19
CA LEU A 43 -40.94 -20.64 13.62
C LEU A 43 -40.05 -19.84 14.59
N SER A 44 -40.75 -18.89 15.21
CA SER A 44 -40.54 -18.26 16.53
C SER A 44 -39.35 -17.31 16.72
N ARG A 45 -39.62 -16.00 16.57
CA ARG A 45 -38.85 -14.89 17.15
C ARG A 45 -39.59 -14.36 18.39
N PRO A 46 -38.93 -14.15 19.54
CA PRO A 46 -39.47 -13.29 20.59
C PRO A 46 -39.22 -11.82 20.25
N SER A 47 -40.17 -10.97 20.64
CA SER A 47 -40.17 -9.53 20.43
C SER A 47 -39.19 -8.82 21.37
N LEU A 48 -38.37 -7.92 20.81
CA LEU A 48 -37.71 -6.86 21.57
C LEU A 48 -38.29 -5.51 21.14
N ARG A 49 -38.98 -4.91 22.10
CA ARG A 49 -39.63 -3.61 22.10
C ARG A 49 -38.55 -2.53 22.25
N SER A 50 -38.45 -1.60 21.31
CA SER A 50 -37.81 -0.30 21.55
C SER A 50 -38.87 0.79 21.44
N GLN A 51 -39.18 1.40 22.58
CA GLN A 51 -39.75 2.74 22.60
C GLN A 51 -38.68 3.73 22.12
N VAL A 52 -39.07 4.74 21.35
CA VAL A 52 -38.97 6.17 21.72
C VAL A 52 -39.20 7.07 20.48
N THR A 53 -40.31 7.78 20.58
CA THR A 53 -40.69 9.13 20.09
C THR A 53 -40.65 9.52 18.62
N ALA A 54 -41.84 9.91 18.19
CA ALA A 54 -42.19 10.67 17.00
C ALA A 54 -41.63 12.11 17.00
N PHE A 55 -41.32 12.60 15.80
CA PHE A 55 -41.68 13.95 15.39
C PHE A 55 -42.24 13.90 13.97
N SER A 56 -43.48 14.35 13.84
CA SER A 56 -44.24 14.47 12.60
C SER A 56 -44.23 15.93 12.16
N SER A 57 -44.01 16.19 10.87
CA SER A 57 -44.65 17.32 10.20
C SER A 57 -44.95 16.99 8.73
N LYS A 58 -46.22 16.63 8.54
CA LYS A 58 -47.18 16.99 7.48
C LYS A 58 -46.77 16.97 5.99
N SER A 59 -47.59 16.17 5.31
CA SER A 59 -47.87 15.97 3.90
C SER A 59 -48.56 17.11 3.15
N SER A 60 -48.44 17.07 1.82
CA SER A 60 -49.51 17.34 0.84
C SER A 60 -49.16 16.60 -0.47
N SER A 61 -49.83 15.49 -0.82
CA SER A 61 -50.90 15.36 -1.85
C SER A 61 -50.40 15.61 -3.29
N SER A 62 -50.68 14.82 -4.33
CA SER A 62 -51.70 13.78 -4.56
C SER A 62 -51.56 13.23 -5.99
N SER A 63 -51.81 11.93 -6.16
CA SER A 63 -52.56 11.27 -7.27
C SER A 63 -51.95 11.32 -8.70
N SER A 64 -52.13 10.36 -9.61
CA SER A 64 -52.90 9.11 -9.65
C SER A 64 -52.50 8.31 -10.92
N THR A 65 -52.55 6.97 -10.81
CA THR A 65 -53.06 5.95 -11.78
C THR A 65 -52.65 6.03 -13.27
N ARG A 66 -52.33 4.94 -14.01
CA ARG A 66 -53.07 3.66 -14.12
C ARG A 66 -52.34 2.69 -15.09
N ASN A 67 -52.49 1.38 -14.82
CA ASN A 67 -52.60 0.21 -15.74
C ASN A 67 -51.50 -0.06 -16.80
N SER A 68 -50.70 -1.13 -16.66
CA SER A 68 -50.98 -2.56 -16.91
C SER A 68 -51.03 -2.97 -18.39
N ARG A 69 -50.03 -3.76 -18.82
CA ARG A 69 -50.19 -5.10 -19.43
C ARG A 69 -48.84 -5.69 -19.86
N SER A 70 -48.73 -6.99 -19.58
CA SER A 70 -47.75 -7.99 -19.98
C SER A 70 -47.61 -8.15 -21.49
N SER A 71 -46.40 -8.44 -21.98
CA SER A 71 -46.09 -9.34 -23.11
C SER A 71 -44.56 -9.51 -23.27
N SER A 72 -44.06 -10.72 -23.02
CA SER A 72 -42.85 -11.31 -23.64
C SER A 72 -43.35 -12.41 -24.61
N PRO A 73 -42.56 -13.00 -25.53
CA PRO A 73 -41.09 -13.03 -25.65
C PRO A 73 -40.55 -12.78 -27.09
N GLY A 74 -39.21 -12.77 -27.23
CA GLY A 74 -38.55 -12.76 -28.54
C GLY A 74 -37.03 -12.75 -28.43
N ASP A 75 -36.43 -13.94 -28.48
CA ASP A 75 -35.00 -14.18 -28.60
C ASP A 75 -34.42 -13.57 -29.89
N SER A 76 -33.21 -13.03 -29.81
CA SER A 76 -32.23 -13.13 -30.91
C SER A 76 -30.82 -12.97 -30.38
N SER A 77 -30.07 -14.06 -30.51
CA SER A 77 -28.67 -14.26 -30.24
C SER A 77 -27.80 -13.62 -31.33
N THR A 78 -26.71 -12.95 -30.93
CA THR A 78 -25.49 -12.86 -31.73
C THR A 78 -24.28 -12.96 -30.80
N SER A 79 -23.65 -14.12 -30.84
CA SER A 79 -22.36 -14.45 -30.24
C SER A 79 -21.26 -14.29 -31.28
N PHE A 80 -20.07 -13.78 -30.91
CA PHE A 80 -18.78 -14.20 -31.48
C PHE A 80 -17.64 -13.78 -30.52
N THR A 81 -17.21 -14.73 -29.68
CA THR A 81 -15.91 -15.45 -29.65
C THR A 81 -14.78 -14.74 -28.88
N SER A 82 -14.61 -15.20 -27.64
CA SER A 82 -13.37 -15.21 -26.87
C SER A 82 -12.47 -16.34 -27.38
N GLU A 83 -11.25 -16.02 -27.78
CA GLU A 83 -10.16 -16.99 -27.92
C GLU A 83 -9.27 -16.91 -26.67
N ASP A 84 -9.57 -17.78 -25.70
CA ASP A 84 -8.59 -18.25 -24.73
C ASP A 84 -8.22 -19.68 -25.18
N ASN A 85 -6.98 -19.87 -25.65
CA ASN A 85 -6.46 -21.20 -25.98
C ASN A 85 -5.46 -21.64 -24.89
N ASP A 86 -6.02 -22.46 -24.01
CA ASP A 86 -5.57 -23.76 -23.49
C ASP A 86 -4.19 -24.31 -23.93
N SER A 87 -3.50 -24.97 -22.99
CA SER A 87 -3.24 -26.42 -23.08
C SER A 87 -2.34 -26.91 -21.95
N GLY A 88 -2.94 -27.66 -21.03
CA GLY A 88 -2.27 -28.77 -20.37
C GLY A 88 -2.16 -29.95 -21.35
N VAL A 89 -1.03 -30.65 -21.33
CA VAL A 89 -0.89 -32.00 -21.89
C VAL A 89 -0.13 -32.84 -20.87
N ASP A 90 -0.84 -33.83 -20.34
CA ASP A 90 -0.29 -34.96 -19.59
C ASP A 90 -0.15 -36.14 -20.55
N LEU A 91 0.99 -36.84 -20.48
CA LEU A 91 1.17 -38.29 -20.68
C LEU A 91 2.66 -38.63 -20.79
N GLY A 92 3.15 -39.43 -19.84
CA GLY A 92 4.46 -40.09 -19.98
C GLY A 92 5.06 -40.59 -18.67
N GLN A 93 4.56 -41.72 -18.17
CA GLN A 93 5.18 -42.48 -17.08
C GLN A 93 6.66 -42.78 -17.38
N SER A 94 7.54 -42.38 -16.47
CA SER A 94 8.77 -43.14 -16.20
C SER A 94 9.12 -43.02 -14.70
N LYS A 95 9.34 -44.18 -14.10
CA LYS A 95 9.80 -44.36 -12.73
C LYS A 95 11.24 -43.85 -12.61
N GLU A 96 11.54 -43.06 -11.58
CA GLU A 96 12.63 -43.28 -10.60
C GLU A 96 13.08 -41.99 -9.89
N SER A 97 13.46 -42.18 -8.63
CA SER A 97 14.10 -41.23 -7.68
C SER A 97 13.22 -40.16 -7.02
N LYS A 98 12.57 -40.60 -5.93
CA LYS A 98 12.36 -39.75 -4.74
C LYS A 98 13.74 -39.35 -4.20
N ALA A 99 14.12 -38.09 -4.37
CA ALA A 99 15.08 -37.42 -3.50
C ALA A 99 14.46 -36.08 -3.08
N ALA A 100 14.34 -35.92 -1.77
CA ALA A 100 13.69 -34.80 -1.11
C ALA A 100 14.36 -33.48 -1.50
N ALA A 101 13.56 -32.52 -1.98
CA ALA A 101 13.91 -31.11 -1.91
C ALA A 101 13.45 -30.60 -0.54
N GLU A 102 14.31 -30.82 0.46
CA GLU A 102 14.27 -30.08 1.72
C GLU A 102 14.45 -28.60 1.37
N GLN A 103 13.37 -27.84 1.49
CA GLN A 103 13.41 -26.39 1.46
C GLN A 103 13.98 -25.98 2.81
N ASP A 104 15.30 -25.96 2.88
CA ASP A 104 16.07 -25.55 4.06
C ASP A 104 15.89 -24.03 4.22
N ASP A 105 14.82 -23.66 4.94
CA ASP A 105 14.58 -22.31 5.41
C ASP A 105 15.74 -21.96 6.37
N LEU A 106 16.58 -21.00 5.96
CA LEU A 106 17.52 -20.36 6.88
C LEU A 106 16.75 -19.98 8.14
N ASN A 107 17.26 -20.42 9.30
CA ASN A 107 16.64 -20.30 10.62
C ASN A 107 16.42 -18.82 11.01
N ASP A 108 15.38 -18.22 10.46
CA ASP A 108 14.83 -16.95 10.92
C ASP A 108 14.15 -17.24 12.27
N VAL A 109 14.56 -16.56 13.33
CA VAL A 109 13.86 -16.65 14.61
C VAL A 109 12.59 -15.81 14.48
N PRO A 110 11.38 -16.40 14.52
CA PRO A 110 10.14 -15.63 14.55
C PRO A 110 10.22 -14.62 15.70
N LEU A 111 9.65 -13.42 15.52
CA LEU A 111 9.64 -12.39 16.58
C LEU A 111 9.12 -12.95 17.92
N SER A 112 8.16 -13.90 17.85
CA SER A 112 7.60 -14.63 18.99
C SER A 112 8.56 -15.60 19.70
N GLN A 113 9.63 -16.06 19.06
CA GLN A 113 10.66 -16.90 19.67
C GLN A 113 11.77 -16.07 20.33
N VAL A 114 12.11 -14.89 19.80
CA VAL A 114 13.05 -13.93 20.45
C VAL A 114 12.50 -13.45 21.80
N LEU A 115 11.18 -13.25 21.89
CA LEU A 115 10.52 -12.79 23.12
C LEU A 115 10.40 -13.87 24.21
N LYS A 116 10.68 -15.14 23.88
CA LYS A 116 10.63 -16.27 24.82
C LYS A 116 11.96 -16.56 25.51
N SER A 117 13.04 -15.86 25.18
CA SER A 117 14.37 -16.09 25.77
C SER A 117 14.64 -15.28 27.06
N GLY A 118 13.60 -14.81 27.75
CA GLY A 118 13.70 -14.33 29.13
C GLY A 118 13.33 -15.46 30.10
N ASP A 119 14.24 -15.79 31.03
CA ASP A 119 14.19 -16.92 31.97
C ASP A 119 12.79 -17.31 32.50
N PRO A 120 12.29 -18.54 32.22
CA PRO A 120 11.04 -19.05 32.76
C PRO A 120 11.30 -19.91 34.01
N ALA A 121 11.65 -19.28 35.13
CA ALA A 121 11.83 -19.99 36.40
C ALA A 121 11.20 -19.24 37.59
N SER A 122 9.93 -18.89 37.48
CA SER A 122 9.01 -18.83 38.63
C SER A 122 7.58 -18.82 38.08
N ILE A 123 6.61 -19.26 38.87
CA ILE A 123 5.19 -19.46 38.52
C ILE A 123 4.89 -20.88 37.99
N LEU A 124 5.16 -21.87 38.84
CA LEU A 124 4.31 -23.04 38.95
C LEU A 124 3.35 -22.84 40.13
N GLY A 125 2.06 -22.78 39.83
CA GLY A 125 0.94 -22.78 40.79
C GLY A 125 -0.39 -22.79 40.02
N GLY A 126 -1.26 -23.75 40.31
CA GLY A 126 -2.50 -24.11 39.57
C GLY A 126 -3.49 -22.97 39.29
N ASP A 127 -4.54 -23.14 38.48
CA ASP A 127 -5.56 -24.19 38.54
C ASP A 127 -6.43 -24.19 37.25
N ASN A 128 -7.21 -25.26 37.06
CA ASN A 128 -8.10 -25.54 35.92
C ASN A 128 -9.37 -24.66 35.93
N GLY A 129 -9.69 -23.97 34.82
CA GLY A 129 -11.04 -23.37 34.66
C GLY A 129 -11.25 -22.52 33.40
N GLY A 130 -12.12 -22.98 32.50
CA GLY A 130 -12.85 -22.15 31.52
C GLY A 130 -12.06 -21.68 30.29
N ARG A 131 -12.34 -22.30 29.12
CA ARG A 131 -11.93 -21.79 27.80
C ARG A 131 -12.67 -20.49 27.48
N ASN A 132 -12.18 -19.36 27.99
CA ASN A 132 -12.31 -18.07 27.35
C ASN A 132 -11.18 -17.93 26.34
N ALA A 133 -11.48 -17.40 25.14
CA ALA A 133 -10.45 -17.04 24.17
C ALA A 133 -9.37 -16.21 24.89
N SER A 134 -8.17 -16.76 25.03
CA SER A 134 -7.08 -16.06 25.71
C SER A 134 -6.85 -14.76 24.96
N ALA A 135 -7.03 -13.63 25.63
CA ALA A 135 -6.58 -12.34 25.10
C ALA A 135 -5.14 -12.52 24.63
N VAL A 136 -4.88 -12.32 23.34
CA VAL A 136 -3.51 -12.38 22.83
C VAL A 136 -2.76 -11.27 23.56
N ASP A 137 -1.68 -11.62 24.25
CA ASP A 137 -0.91 -10.65 25.02
C ASP A 137 -0.25 -9.64 24.06
N GLY A 138 -0.78 -8.42 24.04
CA GLY A 138 -0.29 -7.33 23.19
C GLY A 138 1.18 -6.97 23.43
N LYS A 139 1.76 -7.38 24.58
CA LYS A 139 3.19 -7.19 24.86
C LYS A 139 4.10 -7.85 23.83
N ALA A 140 3.64 -8.93 23.20
CA ALA A 140 4.42 -9.61 22.17
C ALA A 140 4.64 -8.78 20.90
N TRP A 141 3.87 -7.70 20.72
CA TRP A 141 3.94 -6.83 19.55
C TRP A 141 4.58 -5.48 19.85
N LEU A 142 4.94 -5.22 21.11
CA LEU A 142 5.61 -3.98 21.48
C LEU A 142 7.01 -3.92 20.83
N PRO A 143 7.37 -2.82 20.16
CA PRO A 143 8.70 -2.64 19.63
C PRO A 143 9.72 -2.51 20.76
N ALA A 144 10.94 -2.97 20.51
CA ALA A 144 12.06 -2.72 21.41
C ALA A 144 12.36 -1.22 21.48
N ILE A 145 12.75 -0.74 22.66
CA ILE A 145 13.25 0.62 22.87
C ILE A 145 14.74 0.49 23.12
N ALA A 146 15.55 1.00 22.20
CA ALA A 146 17.00 1.11 22.38
C ALA A 146 17.37 2.58 22.63
N PRO A 147 18.29 2.87 23.55
CA PRO A 147 18.87 4.20 23.67
C PRO A 147 19.38 4.68 22.30
N VAL A 148 19.07 5.92 21.93
CA VAL A 148 19.48 6.49 20.64
C VAL A 148 21.01 6.50 20.50
N ASP A 149 21.73 6.59 21.61
CA ASP A 149 23.20 6.61 21.67
C ASP A 149 23.84 5.23 21.42
N GLU A 150 23.07 4.14 21.52
CA GLU A 150 23.54 2.77 21.23
C GLU A 150 23.33 2.37 19.76
N GLN A 151 22.60 3.17 18.99
CA GLN A 151 22.46 2.98 17.54
C GLN A 151 23.80 3.33 16.86
N PRO A 152 24.24 2.55 15.86
CA PRO A 152 25.49 2.80 15.18
C PRO A 152 25.51 4.22 14.62
N VAL A 153 26.43 5.04 15.12
CA VAL A 153 26.47 6.49 14.86
C VAL A 153 26.53 6.81 13.36
N ASN A 154 26.97 5.89 12.50
CA ASN A 154 27.11 6.10 11.05
C ASN A 154 26.47 5.00 10.19
N ASP A 155 25.53 4.22 10.74
CA ASP A 155 24.88 3.16 9.98
C ASP A 155 23.38 3.05 10.30
N PHE A 156 22.69 2.24 9.52
CA PHE A 156 21.30 1.86 9.76
C PHE A 156 21.19 0.85 10.91
N LEU A 157 19.98 0.67 11.43
CA LEU A 157 19.70 -0.44 12.34
C LEU A 157 19.58 -1.74 11.52
N TRP A 158 20.54 -2.63 11.66
CA TRP A 158 20.52 -3.93 11.00
C TRP A 158 19.79 -4.97 11.85
N MET A 159 18.77 -5.60 11.28
CA MET A 159 18.01 -6.67 11.91
C MET A 159 18.13 -7.96 11.12
N HIS A 160 18.16 -9.08 11.86
CA HIS A 160 18.16 -10.44 11.31
C HIS A 160 16.82 -11.17 11.51
N THR A 161 15.83 -10.49 12.09
CA THR A 161 14.46 -11.01 12.20
C THR A 161 13.66 -10.69 10.94
N GLU A 162 12.61 -11.46 10.64
CA GLU A 162 11.67 -11.11 9.58
C GLU A 162 10.94 -9.78 9.86
N GLU A 163 10.28 -9.22 8.84
CA GLU A 163 9.42 -8.05 9.00
C GLU A 163 8.14 -8.43 9.81
N PRO A 164 7.61 -7.53 10.65
CA PRO A 164 6.61 -7.84 11.64
C PRO A 164 5.22 -8.07 11.04
N HIS A 165 4.94 -7.56 9.83
CA HIS A 165 3.62 -7.61 9.23
C HIS A 165 3.19 -9.01 8.83
N ARG A 166 4.08 -9.85 8.31
CA ARG A 166 3.79 -11.26 8.02
C ARG A 166 3.44 -12.02 9.29
N SER A 167 4.28 -11.93 10.31
CA SER A 167 4.06 -12.57 11.61
C SER A 167 2.75 -12.09 12.26
N ARG A 168 2.51 -10.77 12.26
CA ARG A 168 1.30 -10.17 12.85
C ARG A 168 0.04 -10.52 12.08
N ARG A 169 0.07 -10.47 10.75
CA ARG A 169 -1.03 -10.93 9.87
C ARG A 169 -1.43 -12.37 10.18
N MET A 170 -0.47 -13.29 10.28
CA MET A 170 -0.75 -14.70 10.59
C MET A 170 -1.40 -14.86 11.97
N ALA A 171 -0.91 -14.14 12.98
CA ALA A 171 -1.48 -14.16 14.32
C ALA A 171 -2.90 -13.56 14.35
N ILE A 172 -3.12 -12.43 13.67
CA ILE A 172 -4.44 -11.81 13.54
C ILE A 172 -5.41 -12.73 12.81
N LEU A 173 -5.01 -13.37 11.71
CA LEU A 173 -5.89 -14.31 10.99
C LEU A 173 -6.25 -15.55 11.81
N LYS A 174 -5.40 -15.95 12.74
CA LYS A 174 -5.66 -17.04 13.69
C LYS A 174 -6.63 -16.63 14.79
N ALA A 175 -6.48 -15.42 15.34
CA ALA A 175 -7.33 -14.88 16.41
C ALA A 175 -8.68 -14.34 15.90
N HIS A 176 -8.68 -13.69 14.73
CA HIS A 176 -9.79 -12.99 14.10
C HIS A 176 -9.95 -13.41 12.62
N PRO A 177 -10.35 -14.66 12.34
CA PRO A 177 -10.55 -15.12 10.97
C PRO A 177 -11.59 -14.29 10.19
N GLU A 178 -12.49 -13.59 10.88
CA GLU A 178 -13.45 -12.66 10.31
C GLU A 178 -12.85 -11.45 9.59
N VAL A 179 -11.57 -11.12 9.82
CA VAL A 179 -10.84 -10.06 9.10
C VAL A 179 -10.86 -10.29 7.59
N LYS A 180 -10.91 -11.56 7.14
CA LYS A 180 -11.03 -11.91 5.72
C LYS A 180 -12.27 -11.30 5.05
N ARG A 181 -13.34 -11.00 5.80
CA ARG A 181 -14.55 -10.34 5.28
C ARG A 181 -14.35 -8.87 4.93
N LEU A 182 -13.28 -8.24 5.44
CA LEU A 182 -12.93 -6.86 5.12
C LEU A 182 -12.18 -6.75 3.79
N MET A 183 -11.56 -7.83 3.33
CA MET A 183 -10.76 -7.86 2.10
C MET A 183 -11.64 -7.67 0.86
N GLY A 184 -11.06 -7.04 -0.16
CA GLY A 184 -11.66 -6.89 -1.48
C GLY A 184 -11.72 -5.44 -1.96
N TYR A 185 -12.50 -5.21 -3.01
CA TYR A 185 -12.53 -3.91 -3.69
C TYR A 185 -13.41 -2.87 -2.99
N GLU A 186 -13.12 -1.61 -3.28
CA GLU A 186 -13.81 -0.41 -2.80
C GLU A 186 -14.18 0.50 -3.98
N PRO A 187 -15.43 0.42 -4.48
CA PRO A 187 -15.89 1.23 -5.60
C PRO A 187 -15.86 2.73 -5.34
N LEU A 188 -15.83 3.20 -4.10
CA LEU A 188 -15.72 4.62 -3.79
C LEU A 188 -14.39 5.23 -4.31
N THR A 189 -13.33 4.42 -4.38
CA THR A 189 -11.99 4.87 -4.80
C THR A 189 -12.01 5.54 -6.16
N LYS A 190 -12.72 4.97 -7.15
CA LYS A 190 -12.80 5.55 -8.50
C LYS A 190 -13.57 6.87 -8.54
N TYR A 191 -14.63 7.03 -7.73
CA TYR A 191 -15.40 8.27 -7.71
C TYR A 191 -14.63 9.40 -7.05
N VAL A 192 -13.95 9.12 -5.93
CA VAL A 192 -13.11 10.11 -5.24
C VAL A 192 -11.94 10.51 -6.13
N SER A 193 -11.21 9.55 -6.71
CA SER A 193 -10.05 9.85 -7.55
C SER A 193 -10.44 10.61 -8.82
N PHE A 194 -11.62 10.33 -9.39
CA PHE A 194 -12.15 11.10 -10.52
C PHE A 194 -12.50 12.54 -10.12
N GLY A 195 -13.16 12.73 -8.99
CA GLY A 195 -13.51 14.06 -8.48
C GLY A 195 -12.27 14.92 -8.24
N VAL A 196 -11.21 14.32 -7.70
CA VAL A 196 -9.94 15.02 -7.46
C VAL A 196 -9.20 15.32 -8.77
N LEU A 197 -9.21 14.42 -9.75
CA LEU A 197 -8.72 14.72 -11.09
C LEU A 197 -9.49 15.91 -11.71
N ALA A 198 -10.83 15.90 -11.65
CA ALA A 198 -11.66 16.97 -12.18
C ALA A 198 -11.39 18.31 -11.49
N LEU A 199 -11.18 18.31 -10.16
CA LEU A 199 -10.75 19.48 -9.39
C LEU A 199 -9.41 20.01 -9.91
N GLN A 200 -8.39 19.15 -10.02
CA GLN A 200 -7.07 19.54 -10.50
C GLN A 200 -7.11 20.16 -11.90
N LEU A 201 -7.83 19.53 -12.84
CA LEU A 201 -7.95 20.05 -14.19
C LEU A 201 -8.73 21.36 -14.24
N SER A 202 -9.79 21.47 -13.46
CA SER A 202 -10.59 22.70 -13.39
C SER A 202 -9.79 23.86 -12.79
N THR A 203 -9.00 23.62 -11.74
CA THR A 203 -8.10 24.63 -11.16
C THR A 203 -6.98 25.00 -12.14
N ALA A 204 -6.36 24.02 -12.81
CA ALA A 204 -5.33 24.24 -13.82
C ALA A 204 -5.84 25.15 -14.96
N ILE A 205 -7.02 24.82 -15.50
CA ILE A 205 -7.65 25.56 -16.59
C ILE A 205 -8.06 26.96 -16.11
N TYR A 206 -8.65 27.08 -14.92
CA TYR A 206 -9.05 28.36 -14.34
C TYR A 206 -7.85 29.29 -14.15
N LEU A 207 -6.76 28.81 -13.53
CA LEU A 207 -5.54 29.59 -13.36
C LEU A 207 -4.95 30.04 -14.70
N SER A 208 -4.98 29.15 -15.69
CA SER A 208 -4.41 29.42 -17.02
C SER A 208 -5.24 30.36 -17.90
N LYS A 209 -6.59 30.30 -17.80
CA LYS A 209 -7.50 31.04 -18.71
C LYS A 209 -8.26 32.18 -18.08
N CYS A 210 -8.51 32.12 -16.78
CA CYS A 210 -9.34 33.09 -16.08
C CYS A 210 -8.52 34.02 -15.18
N THR A 211 -7.20 33.82 -15.09
CA THR A 211 -6.31 34.66 -14.29
C THR A 211 -5.09 35.10 -15.09
N SER A 212 -4.40 36.15 -14.61
CA SER A 212 -3.09 36.58 -15.12
C SER A 212 -1.98 36.34 -14.08
N LEU A 213 -2.18 35.38 -13.17
CA LEU A 213 -1.21 35.07 -12.13
C LEU A 213 0.03 34.43 -12.76
N HIS A 214 1.19 35.02 -12.52
CA HIS A 214 2.45 34.40 -12.88
C HIS A 214 2.65 33.11 -12.05
N PRO A 215 3.13 31.99 -12.62
CA PRO A 215 3.31 30.73 -11.88
C PRO A 215 4.23 30.79 -10.66
N LEU A 216 5.08 31.80 -10.58
CA LEU A 216 5.96 32.06 -9.42
C LEU A 216 5.42 33.13 -8.46
N SER A 217 4.23 33.67 -8.72
CA SER A 217 3.61 34.61 -7.79
C SER A 217 3.19 33.87 -6.52
N TRP A 218 3.29 34.54 -5.36
CA TRP A 218 2.94 33.93 -4.07
C TRP A 218 1.49 33.42 -4.03
N ARG A 219 0.56 34.08 -4.74
CA ARG A 219 -0.85 33.65 -4.84
C ARG A 219 -0.96 32.33 -5.61
N PHE A 220 -0.25 32.20 -6.73
CA PHE A 220 -0.24 30.97 -7.51
C PHE A 220 0.38 29.82 -6.70
N LEU A 221 1.55 30.07 -6.10
CA LEU A 221 2.24 29.09 -5.26
C LEU A 221 1.40 28.66 -4.07
N LEU A 222 0.67 29.57 -3.43
CA LEU A 222 -0.25 29.25 -2.33
C LEU A 222 -1.39 28.34 -2.79
N ILE A 223 -1.97 28.58 -3.97
CA ILE A 223 -3.02 27.73 -4.54
C ILE A 223 -2.46 26.36 -4.92
N ALA A 224 -1.32 26.32 -5.61
CA ALA A 224 -0.61 25.10 -5.97
C ALA A 224 -0.19 24.29 -4.73
N TYR A 225 0.16 24.94 -3.62
CA TYR A 225 0.51 24.29 -2.37
C TYR A 225 -0.74 23.75 -1.65
N ALA A 226 -1.70 24.62 -1.34
CA ALA A 226 -2.82 24.28 -0.46
C ALA A 226 -3.88 23.42 -1.15
N VAL A 227 -4.28 23.78 -2.38
CA VAL A 227 -5.26 23.01 -3.16
C VAL A 227 -4.54 21.94 -3.94
N GLY A 228 -3.53 22.34 -4.72
CA GLY A 228 -2.80 21.45 -5.61
C GLY A 228 -2.05 20.34 -4.88
N GLY A 229 -1.23 20.68 -3.88
CA GLY A 229 -0.46 19.73 -3.08
C GLY A 229 -1.36 18.76 -2.32
N THR A 230 -2.46 19.25 -1.72
CA THR A 230 -3.45 18.38 -1.07
C THR A 230 -4.12 17.41 -2.06
N ALA A 231 -4.57 17.91 -3.21
CA ALA A 231 -5.23 17.08 -4.21
C ALA A 231 -4.28 16.09 -4.90
N ASN A 232 -3.01 16.44 -5.12
CA ASN A 232 -2.03 15.49 -5.63
C ASN A 232 -1.55 14.49 -4.59
N GLN A 233 -1.53 14.84 -3.30
CA GLN A 233 -1.37 13.84 -2.23
C GLN A 233 -2.49 12.81 -2.25
N ASN A 234 -3.73 13.28 -2.38
CA ASN A 234 -4.86 12.38 -2.57
C ASN A 234 -4.68 11.50 -3.81
N THR A 235 -4.24 12.06 -4.94
CA THR A 235 -4.02 11.31 -6.18
C THR A 235 -2.90 10.26 -6.05
N PHE A 236 -1.79 10.57 -5.39
CA PHE A 236 -0.73 9.59 -5.10
C PHE A 236 -1.28 8.42 -4.30
N LEU A 237 -2.09 8.70 -3.26
CA LEU A 237 -2.69 7.66 -2.43
C LEU A 237 -3.84 6.92 -3.11
N ALA A 238 -4.54 7.55 -4.05
CA ALA A 238 -5.48 6.84 -4.92
C ALA A 238 -4.73 5.82 -5.78
N ILE A 239 -3.63 6.21 -6.42
CA ILE A 239 -2.79 5.33 -7.24
C ILE A 239 -2.17 4.21 -6.39
N HIS A 240 -1.82 4.50 -5.13
CA HIS A 240 -1.45 3.51 -4.13
C HIS A 240 -2.54 2.46 -3.92
N GLU A 241 -3.77 2.86 -3.60
CA GLU A 241 -4.91 1.93 -3.44
C GLU A 241 -5.19 1.11 -4.72
N ILE A 242 -5.12 1.76 -5.88
CA ILE A 242 -5.35 1.11 -7.19
C ILE A 242 -4.22 0.11 -7.49
N THR A 243 -3.00 0.36 -7.01
CA THR A 243 -1.85 -0.54 -7.17
C THR A 243 -2.09 -1.88 -6.47
N HIS A 244 -2.76 -1.86 -5.32
CA HIS A 244 -3.25 -3.07 -4.63
C HIS A 244 -4.48 -3.70 -5.29
N ASN A 245 -4.88 -3.22 -6.46
CA ASN A 245 -6.05 -3.66 -7.23
C ASN A 245 -7.39 -3.48 -6.48
N LEU A 246 -7.49 -2.47 -5.62
CA LEU A 246 -8.66 -2.29 -4.75
C LEU A 246 -9.78 -1.45 -5.38
N ALA A 247 -9.56 -0.75 -6.50
CA ALA A 247 -10.60 0.10 -7.10
C ALA A 247 -11.59 -0.69 -7.98
N PHE A 248 -11.13 -1.77 -8.62
CA PHE A 248 -11.94 -2.61 -9.50
C PHE A 248 -11.66 -4.09 -9.28
N ARG A 249 -12.60 -4.96 -9.67
CA ARG A 249 -12.36 -6.42 -9.70
C ARG A 249 -11.30 -6.83 -10.73
N GLY A 250 -11.27 -6.18 -11.89
CA GLY A 250 -10.37 -6.53 -12.99
C GLY A 250 -9.00 -5.85 -12.88
N LEU A 251 -7.93 -6.61 -13.06
CA LEU A 251 -6.55 -6.10 -13.03
C LEU A 251 -6.28 -5.04 -14.10
N ARG A 252 -6.77 -5.28 -15.32
CA ARG A 252 -6.63 -4.33 -16.44
C ARG A 252 -7.38 -3.02 -16.15
N ALA A 253 -8.56 -3.10 -15.53
CA ALA A 253 -9.34 -1.92 -15.18
C ALA A 253 -8.62 -1.05 -14.13
N ASN A 254 -8.01 -1.66 -13.11
CA ASN A 254 -7.17 -0.93 -12.15
C ASN A 254 -5.99 -0.25 -12.84
N ARG A 255 -5.25 -0.94 -13.73
CA ARG A 255 -4.11 -0.34 -14.44
C ARG A 255 -4.51 0.84 -15.32
N LEU A 256 -5.57 0.68 -16.13
CA LEU A 256 -6.09 1.75 -16.98
C LEU A 256 -6.59 2.94 -16.16
N TRP A 257 -7.28 2.67 -15.05
CA TRP A 257 -7.76 3.72 -14.16
C TRP A 257 -6.60 4.47 -13.49
N ALA A 258 -5.57 3.76 -13.02
CA ALA A 258 -4.36 4.38 -12.47
C ALA A 258 -3.67 5.30 -13.49
N ILE A 259 -3.53 4.86 -14.75
CA ILE A 259 -2.97 5.69 -15.84
C ILE A 259 -3.84 6.92 -16.08
N PHE A 260 -5.17 6.76 -16.06
CA PHE A 260 -6.09 7.88 -16.27
C PHE A 260 -6.01 8.93 -15.17
N VAL A 261 -6.08 8.53 -13.89
CA VAL A 261 -6.00 9.49 -12.76
C VAL A 261 -4.61 10.09 -12.59
N ASN A 262 -3.57 9.43 -13.09
CA ASN A 262 -2.21 9.97 -13.16
C ASN A 262 -2.15 11.28 -13.99
N ALA A 263 -3.12 11.58 -14.85
CA ALA A 263 -3.19 12.87 -15.56
C ALA A 263 -3.13 14.09 -14.62
N ALA A 264 -3.62 13.98 -13.37
CA ALA A 264 -3.50 15.06 -12.37
C ALA A 264 -2.05 15.35 -11.92
N ILE A 265 -1.14 14.41 -12.13
CA ILE A 265 0.26 14.52 -11.67
C ILE A 265 1.15 15.21 -12.72
N GLY A 266 0.84 15.08 -14.02
CA GLY A 266 1.63 15.65 -15.12
C GLY A 266 2.96 14.94 -15.41
N VAL A 267 3.23 13.79 -14.78
CA VAL A 267 4.37 12.91 -15.11
C VAL A 267 3.96 11.44 -15.03
N PRO A 268 4.49 10.53 -15.88
CA PRO A 268 4.09 9.13 -15.92
C PRO A 268 4.65 8.34 -14.72
N TYR A 269 3.86 8.27 -13.66
CA TYR A 269 4.24 7.74 -12.36
C TYR A 269 3.60 6.37 -12.07
N ALA A 270 2.32 6.20 -12.40
CA ALA A 270 1.49 5.11 -11.88
C ALA A 270 2.04 3.71 -12.18
N MET A 271 2.48 3.45 -13.41
CA MET A 271 2.96 2.12 -13.79
C MET A 271 4.39 1.83 -13.32
N ALA A 272 5.20 2.88 -13.11
CA ALA A 272 6.52 2.73 -12.50
C ALA A 272 6.41 2.50 -10.99
N PHE A 273 5.48 3.19 -10.32
CA PHE A 273 5.25 3.07 -8.88
C PHE A 273 4.84 1.65 -8.47
N LYS A 274 3.88 1.06 -9.19
CA LYS A 274 3.27 -0.23 -8.84
C LYS A 274 4.28 -1.30 -8.42
N PRO A 275 5.23 -1.71 -9.26
CA PRO A 275 6.14 -2.80 -8.90
C PRO A 275 7.08 -2.47 -7.73
N TYR A 276 7.64 -1.26 -7.63
CA TYR A 276 8.45 -0.86 -6.46
C TYR A 276 7.65 -0.86 -5.16
N HIS A 277 6.42 -0.37 -5.20
CA HIS A 277 5.54 -0.36 -4.03
C HIS A 277 5.19 -1.77 -3.54
N LEU A 278 4.95 -2.70 -4.48
CA LEU A 278 4.71 -4.10 -4.14
C LEU A 278 5.96 -4.80 -3.59
N GLU A 279 7.16 -4.48 -4.10
CA GLU A 279 8.42 -4.95 -3.54
C GLU A 279 8.62 -4.43 -2.10
N HIS A 280 8.32 -3.15 -1.85
CA HIS A 280 8.40 -2.55 -0.53
C HIS A 280 7.53 -3.25 0.52
N HIS A 281 6.26 -3.57 0.20
CA HIS A 281 5.41 -4.33 1.11
C HIS A 281 5.90 -5.77 1.38
N LYS A 282 6.54 -6.39 0.39
CA LYS A 282 6.95 -7.80 0.47
C LYS A 282 8.32 -7.98 1.12
N TYR A 283 9.24 -7.05 0.87
CA TYR A 283 10.64 -7.11 1.25
C TYR A 283 11.02 -5.90 2.10
N LEU A 284 10.13 -5.48 3.00
CA LEU A 284 10.28 -4.29 3.82
C LEU A 284 11.64 -4.27 4.55
N GLY A 285 12.41 -3.20 4.33
CA GLY A 285 13.73 -3.05 4.93
C GLY A 285 14.83 -3.90 4.29
N GLU A 286 14.55 -4.71 3.26
CA GLU A 286 15.58 -5.53 2.62
C GLU A 286 16.49 -4.69 1.70
N GLU A 287 17.80 -4.73 1.95
CA GLU A 287 18.75 -3.92 1.20
C GLU A 287 18.78 -4.27 -0.29
N GLY A 288 18.76 -3.25 -1.14
CA GLY A 288 18.83 -3.38 -2.60
C GLY A 288 17.53 -3.87 -3.25
N THR A 289 16.55 -4.33 -2.46
CA THR A 289 15.21 -4.69 -2.93
C THR A 289 14.20 -3.61 -2.57
N ASP A 290 14.15 -3.20 -1.30
CA ASP A 290 13.29 -2.10 -0.86
C ASP A 290 13.93 -0.75 -1.20
N THR A 291 13.50 -0.18 -2.32
CA THR A 291 14.02 1.10 -2.83
C THR A 291 13.48 2.32 -2.07
N ASP A 292 12.55 2.13 -1.12
CA ASP A 292 12.11 3.20 -0.23
C ASP A 292 13.23 3.61 0.76
N LEU A 293 14.13 2.68 1.07
CA LEU A 293 15.26 2.92 1.95
C LEU A 293 16.22 3.97 1.36
N PRO A 294 16.68 4.95 2.17
CA PRO A 294 17.82 5.76 1.81
C PRO A 294 19.09 4.92 1.61
N THR A 295 19.89 5.34 0.64
CA THR A 295 21.26 4.89 0.46
C THR A 295 22.13 5.39 1.62
N LYS A 296 23.25 4.69 1.86
CA LYS A 296 24.24 5.12 2.87
C LYS A 296 24.84 6.48 2.55
N PHE A 297 24.98 6.80 1.27
CA PHE A 297 25.46 8.11 0.83
C PHE A 297 24.49 9.23 1.27
N GLU A 298 23.19 9.07 0.97
CA GLU A 298 22.18 10.05 1.38
C GLU A 298 22.12 10.19 2.91
N SER A 299 22.18 9.08 3.65
CA SER A 299 22.08 9.11 5.10
C SER A 299 23.24 9.83 5.79
N VAL A 300 24.44 9.76 5.21
CA VAL A 300 25.63 10.47 5.70
C VAL A 300 25.59 11.95 5.31
N VAL A 301 25.32 12.27 4.03
CA VAL A 301 25.38 13.64 3.51
C VAL A 301 24.23 14.51 4.04
N LEU A 302 23.04 13.94 4.18
CA LEU A 302 21.82 14.68 4.55
C LEU A 302 21.49 14.58 6.04
N ARG A 303 22.48 14.23 6.88
CA ARG A 303 22.26 13.91 8.30
C ARG A 303 21.87 15.11 9.17
N ASN A 304 22.46 16.27 8.91
CA ASN A 304 22.27 17.47 9.72
C ASN A 304 20.93 18.16 9.41
N VAL A 305 20.55 19.17 10.21
CA VAL A 305 19.28 19.90 10.06
C VAL A 305 19.07 20.44 8.64
N LEU A 306 20.11 21.02 8.01
CA LEU A 306 20.02 21.55 6.65
C LEU A 306 19.86 20.43 5.62
N GLY A 307 20.58 19.32 5.79
CA GLY A 307 20.46 18.13 4.96
C GLY A 307 19.07 17.51 5.04
N LYS A 308 18.50 17.39 6.24
CA LYS A 308 17.15 16.87 6.45
C LYS A 308 16.08 17.83 5.93
N ALA A 309 16.27 19.14 6.07
CA ALA A 309 15.40 20.14 5.46
C ALA A 309 15.44 20.08 3.93
N PHE A 310 16.64 19.92 3.34
CA PHE A 310 16.81 19.72 1.91
C PHE A 310 16.10 18.45 1.44
N PHE A 311 16.32 17.33 2.14
CA PHE A 311 15.62 16.07 1.85
C PHE A 311 14.10 16.26 1.87
N ALA A 312 13.53 16.82 2.94
CA ALA A 312 12.09 17.04 3.05
C ALA A 312 11.54 17.98 1.98
N THR A 313 12.32 19.00 1.58
CA THR A 313 11.92 19.98 0.53
C THR A 313 11.92 19.36 -0.86
N PHE A 314 12.78 18.39 -1.13
CA PHE A 314 12.95 17.76 -2.44
C PHE A 314 12.61 16.27 -2.43
N GLN A 315 11.83 15.85 -1.44
CA GLN A 315 11.59 14.43 -1.12
C GLN A 315 11.04 13.67 -2.32
N ILE A 316 10.15 14.29 -3.10
CA ILE A 316 9.56 13.66 -4.29
C ILE A 316 10.62 13.18 -5.29
N PHE A 317 11.74 13.89 -5.43
CA PHE A 317 12.80 13.50 -6.34
C PHE A 317 13.60 12.30 -5.83
N PHE A 318 13.80 12.19 -4.52
CA PHE A 318 14.42 11.00 -3.94
C PHE A 318 13.56 9.77 -4.20
N TYR A 319 12.25 9.85 -3.96
CA TYR A 319 11.32 8.76 -4.19
C TYR A 319 11.14 8.41 -5.68
N ALA A 320 11.18 9.41 -6.56
CA ALA A 320 11.02 9.20 -8.00
C ALA A 320 12.29 8.65 -8.68
N LEU A 321 13.48 9.07 -8.24
CA LEU A 321 14.73 8.80 -8.94
C LEU A 321 15.56 7.68 -8.31
N ARG A 322 15.63 7.61 -6.97
CA ARG A 322 16.44 6.59 -6.26
C ARG A 322 16.12 5.17 -6.73
N PRO A 323 14.86 4.75 -6.90
CA PRO A 323 14.57 3.39 -7.34
C PRO A 323 15.25 3.01 -8.65
N GLY A 324 15.33 3.95 -9.61
CA GLY A 324 15.99 3.73 -10.90
C GLY A 324 17.50 3.54 -10.80
N PHE A 325 18.15 4.09 -9.77
CA PHE A 325 19.59 3.92 -9.53
C PHE A 325 19.91 2.71 -8.65
N VAL A 326 19.03 2.37 -7.71
CA VAL A 326 19.24 1.26 -6.76
C VAL A 326 18.85 -0.08 -7.40
N ARG A 327 17.70 -0.13 -8.06
CA ARG A 327 17.14 -1.36 -8.61
C ARG A 327 16.32 -1.08 -9.86
N ALA A 328 16.98 -0.84 -10.99
CA ALA A 328 16.30 -0.61 -12.25
C ALA A 328 15.41 -1.80 -12.64
N GLN A 329 14.11 -1.56 -12.71
CA GLN A 329 13.14 -2.56 -13.17
C GLN A 329 12.99 -2.54 -14.69
N ARG A 330 12.61 -3.70 -15.26
CA ARG A 330 12.38 -3.84 -16.70
C ARG A 330 11.06 -3.17 -17.09
N PRO A 331 11.07 -2.18 -18.00
CA PRO A 331 9.84 -1.57 -18.49
C PRO A 331 8.93 -2.58 -19.18
N THR A 332 7.63 -2.37 -19.06
CA THR A 332 6.58 -3.21 -19.67
C THR A 332 5.71 -2.38 -20.62
N VAL A 333 4.84 -3.04 -21.40
CA VAL A 333 3.86 -2.36 -22.25
C VAL A 333 3.01 -1.36 -21.46
N TRP A 334 2.72 -1.64 -20.19
CA TRP A 334 1.97 -0.71 -19.32
C TRP A 334 2.74 0.58 -19.04
N HIS A 335 4.07 0.52 -18.92
CA HIS A 335 4.90 1.73 -18.79
C HIS A 335 4.83 2.57 -20.06
N ALA A 336 4.96 1.94 -21.23
CA ALA A 336 4.85 2.62 -22.52
C ALA A 336 3.46 3.28 -22.69
N LEU A 337 2.38 2.58 -22.31
CA LEU A 337 1.02 3.14 -22.33
C LEU A 337 0.86 4.33 -21.37
N ASN A 338 1.39 4.25 -20.15
CA ASN A 338 1.34 5.35 -19.21
C ASN A 338 2.09 6.58 -19.73
N ILE A 339 3.31 6.39 -20.26
CA ILE A 339 4.12 7.46 -20.84
C ILE A 339 3.40 8.08 -22.04
N ALA A 340 2.93 7.26 -22.99
CA ALA A 340 2.23 7.76 -24.17
C ALA A 340 0.96 8.53 -23.81
N PHE A 341 0.16 8.03 -22.87
CA PHE A 341 -1.06 8.71 -22.41
C PHE A 341 -0.75 10.06 -21.76
N ILE A 342 0.20 10.11 -20.82
CA ILE A 342 0.54 11.36 -20.12
C ILE A 342 1.15 12.39 -21.08
N LEU A 343 2.07 11.98 -21.96
CA LEU A 343 2.64 12.89 -22.96
C LEU A 343 1.57 13.44 -23.92
N ALA A 344 0.63 12.60 -24.36
CA ALA A 344 -0.48 13.04 -25.20
C ALA A 344 -1.42 13.98 -24.46
N PHE A 345 -1.74 13.65 -23.20
CA PHE A 345 -2.60 14.45 -22.34
C PHE A 345 -1.99 15.83 -22.06
N ASP A 346 -0.72 15.88 -21.63
CA ASP A 346 -0.01 17.12 -21.33
C ASP A 346 0.15 17.98 -22.59
N THR A 347 0.44 17.36 -23.73
CA THR A 347 0.48 18.08 -25.02
C THR A 347 -0.87 18.70 -25.35
N LEU A 348 -1.97 17.96 -25.20
CA LEU A 348 -3.31 18.47 -25.43
C LEU A 348 -3.65 19.60 -24.43
N LEU A 349 -3.33 19.42 -23.16
CA LEU A 349 -3.54 20.40 -22.10
C LEU A 349 -2.81 21.71 -22.43
N VAL A 350 -1.54 21.65 -22.82
CA VAL A 350 -0.75 22.83 -23.19
C VAL A 350 -1.27 23.49 -24.46
N ARG A 351 -1.67 22.71 -25.49
CA ARG A 351 -2.18 23.27 -26.75
C ARG A 351 -3.53 23.96 -26.58
N CYS A 352 -4.43 23.39 -25.76
CA CYS A 352 -5.73 23.99 -25.51
C CYS A 352 -5.65 25.10 -24.46
N PHE A 353 -4.92 24.86 -23.37
CA PHE A 353 -5.01 25.69 -22.17
C PHE A 353 -3.76 26.53 -21.87
N GLY A 354 -2.61 26.19 -22.43
CA GLY A 354 -1.34 26.90 -22.22
C GLY A 354 -0.46 26.25 -21.15
N TRP A 355 0.81 26.67 -21.10
CA TRP A 355 1.82 26.13 -20.19
C TRP A 355 1.50 26.34 -18.71
N VAL A 356 0.77 27.41 -18.36
CA VAL A 356 0.40 27.71 -16.98
C VAL A 356 -0.42 26.56 -16.35
N ALA A 357 -1.30 25.92 -17.12
CA ALA A 357 -2.07 24.76 -16.66
C ALA A 357 -1.15 23.58 -16.29
N LEU A 358 -0.18 23.24 -17.14
CA LEU A 358 0.76 22.15 -16.88
C LEU A 358 1.70 22.49 -15.71
N ILE A 359 2.20 23.74 -15.64
CA ILE A 359 3.05 24.19 -14.52
C ILE A 359 2.32 24.06 -13.19
N TYR A 360 1.02 24.37 -13.14
CA TYR A 360 0.22 24.16 -11.93
C TYR A 360 0.19 22.67 -11.52
N LEU A 361 -0.03 21.73 -12.45
CA LEU A 361 -0.02 20.29 -12.13
C LEU A 361 1.36 19.84 -11.62
N LEU A 362 2.44 20.29 -12.25
CA LEU A 362 3.81 19.94 -11.85
C LEU A 362 4.18 20.54 -10.47
N GLN A 363 3.81 21.79 -10.19
CA GLN A 363 4.02 22.39 -8.86
C GLN A 363 3.17 21.70 -7.80
N SER A 364 1.93 21.33 -8.12
CA SER A 364 1.06 20.55 -7.24
C SER A 364 1.69 19.20 -6.88
N SER A 365 2.26 18.50 -7.86
CA SER A 365 3.00 17.24 -7.68
C SER A 365 4.31 17.40 -6.93
N PHE A 366 4.95 18.57 -7.00
CA PHE A 366 6.14 18.85 -6.22
C PHE A 366 5.80 19.06 -4.74
N PHE A 367 4.72 19.78 -4.43
CA PHE A 367 4.30 20.04 -3.05
C PHE A 367 3.67 18.82 -2.39
N ALA A 368 2.80 18.09 -3.10
CA ALA A 368 2.53 16.69 -2.75
C ALA A 368 3.85 15.93 -2.73
N GLY A 369 4.17 14.97 -1.88
CA GLY A 369 5.48 14.31 -1.95
C GLY A 369 6.72 15.13 -1.53
N SER A 370 6.60 16.42 -1.21
CA SER A 370 7.69 17.19 -0.55
C SER A 370 7.20 17.84 0.75
N LEU A 371 7.70 19.03 1.12
CA LEU A 371 7.22 19.72 2.32
C LEU A 371 5.75 20.10 2.17
N HIS A 372 4.86 19.30 2.77
CA HIS A 372 3.42 19.57 2.86
C HIS A 372 2.83 18.76 4.03
N PRO A 373 1.81 19.27 4.76
CA PRO A 373 1.20 18.60 5.91
C PRO A 373 0.83 17.14 5.68
N CYS A 374 0.27 16.84 4.50
CA CYS A 374 -0.09 15.46 4.16
C CYS A 374 1.12 14.64 3.70
N ALA A 375 2.14 15.24 3.05
CA ALA A 375 3.31 14.52 2.54
C ALA A 375 4.26 14.03 3.64
N ALA A 376 4.10 14.53 4.86
CA ALA A 376 4.80 13.98 6.00
C ALA A 376 4.55 12.48 6.22
N HIS A 377 3.47 11.90 5.67
CA HIS A 377 3.21 10.46 5.77
C HIS A 377 4.38 9.63 5.22
N PHE A 378 5.03 10.05 4.12
CA PHE A 378 6.20 9.36 3.56
C PHE A 378 7.37 9.21 4.55
N ILE A 379 7.51 10.16 5.49
CA ILE A 379 8.49 10.06 6.59
C ILE A 379 7.88 9.33 7.78
N ALA A 380 6.64 9.68 8.16
CA ALA A 380 5.97 9.13 9.32
C ALA A 380 5.84 7.61 9.26
N GLU A 381 5.60 7.07 8.07
CA GLU A 381 5.25 5.67 7.89
C GLU A 381 6.40 4.72 8.20
N HIS A 382 7.62 5.03 7.76
CA HIS A 382 8.73 4.06 7.81
C HIS A 382 10.02 4.51 8.50
N TYR A 383 10.08 5.73 9.02
CA TYR A 383 11.23 6.16 9.82
C TYR A 383 11.02 5.88 11.30
N MET A 384 12.09 5.48 11.98
CA MET A 384 12.12 5.32 13.42
C MET A 384 12.25 6.66 14.13
N PHE A 385 11.62 6.77 15.30
CA PHE A 385 11.63 7.98 16.11
C PHE A 385 11.88 7.66 17.59
N GLY A 386 12.74 8.43 18.24
CA GLY A 386 12.93 8.36 19.70
C GLY A 386 13.48 7.03 20.21
N GLY A 387 14.34 6.36 19.44
CA GLY A 387 14.94 5.07 19.83
C GLY A 387 13.99 3.87 19.79
N ILE A 388 12.75 4.07 19.34
CA ILE A 388 11.76 3.01 19.20
C ILE A 388 12.05 2.25 17.90
N GLN A 389 12.36 0.96 18.01
CA GLN A 389 12.66 0.06 16.89
C GLN A 389 11.36 -0.41 16.20
N GLN A 390 10.56 0.55 15.76
CA GLN A 390 9.35 0.32 14.98
C GLN A 390 9.56 0.85 13.57
N GLU A 391 9.48 -0.05 12.59
CA GLU A 391 9.71 0.27 11.18
C GLU A 391 8.45 0.68 10.41
N THR A 392 7.27 0.55 11.03
CA THR A 392 6.00 0.98 10.44
C THR A 392 5.14 1.67 11.49
N TRP A 393 4.72 2.91 11.24
CA TRP A 393 3.93 3.70 12.18
C TRP A 393 2.56 4.06 11.63
N SER A 394 1.56 4.01 12.49
CA SER A 394 0.22 4.52 12.17
C SER A 394 0.03 5.96 12.67
N TYR A 395 -0.92 6.65 12.05
CA TYR A 395 -1.48 7.95 12.40
C TYR A 395 -2.99 7.89 12.21
N TYR A 396 -3.76 8.19 13.26
CA TYR A 396 -5.24 8.14 13.22
C TYR A 396 -5.89 9.52 13.26
N GLY A 397 -5.15 10.57 12.90
CA GLY A 397 -5.65 11.95 12.96
C GLY A 397 -6.46 12.37 11.71
N PRO A 398 -6.92 13.63 11.70
CA PRO A 398 -7.93 14.10 10.73
C PRO A 398 -7.45 14.13 9.28
N LEU A 399 -6.15 14.29 9.03
CA LEU A 399 -5.61 14.34 7.66
C LEU A 399 -5.86 13.06 6.85
N ASN A 400 -6.19 11.94 7.50
CA ASN A 400 -6.61 10.70 6.84
C ASN A 400 -7.80 10.87 5.88
N ILE A 401 -8.70 11.83 6.15
CA ILE A 401 -9.85 12.09 5.27
C ILE A 401 -9.42 12.53 3.86
N LEU A 402 -8.24 13.14 3.75
CA LEU A 402 -7.65 13.59 2.48
C LEU A 402 -6.77 12.51 1.84
N ALA A 403 -6.47 11.43 2.58
CA ALA A 403 -5.35 10.54 2.33
C ALA A 403 -5.78 9.07 2.35
N TYR A 404 -7.02 8.75 1.93
CA TYR A 404 -7.52 7.37 1.85
C TYR A 404 -7.19 6.54 3.10
N ASN A 405 -7.35 7.12 4.30
CA ASN A 405 -7.01 6.45 5.57
C ASN A 405 -5.63 5.76 5.61
N VAL A 406 -4.65 6.17 4.80
CA VAL A 406 -3.33 5.52 4.73
C VAL A 406 -2.60 5.54 6.07
N GLY A 407 -2.92 6.51 6.93
CA GLY A 407 -2.39 6.57 8.28
C GLY A 407 -2.74 5.34 9.14
N TYR A 408 -3.71 4.50 8.77
CA TYR A 408 -3.84 3.15 9.32
C TYR A 408 -2.78 2.23 8.69
N HIS A 409 -1.51 2.60 8.83
CA HIS A 409 -0.44 2.08 7.98
C HIS A 409 0.06 0.72 8.43
N ASN A 410 0.11 0.46 9.74
CA ASN A 410 0.35 -0.90 10.23
C ASN A 410 -0.74 -1.86 9.75
N GLU A 411 -2.01 -1.44 9.84
CA GLU A 411 -3.15 -2.21 9.36
C GLU A 411 -3.06 -2.47 7.85
N HIS A 412 -2.68 -1.45 7.08
CA HIS A 412 -2.47 -1.54 5.65
C HIS A 412 -1.35 -2.52 5.30
N HIS A 413 -0.17 -2.40 5.92
CA HIS A 413 0.93 -3.33 5.67
C HIS A 413 0.59 -4.77 6.10
N ASP A 414 -0.12 -4.94 7.22
CA ASP A 414 -0.61 -6.24 7.69
C ASP A 414 -1.66 -6.83 6.75
N PHE A 415 -2.47 -6.02 6.08
CA PHE A 415 -3.54 -6.47 5.21
C PHE A 415 -3.75 -5.54 3.99
N PRO A 416 -2.84 -5.53 2.99
CA PRO A 416 -2.93 -4.62 1.85
C PRO A 416 -4.12 -4.89 0.92
N SER A 417 -4.87 -5.97 1.16
CA SER A 417 -6.11 -6.28 0.47
C SER A 417 -7.37 -5.74 1.15
N VAL A 418 -7.23 -5.16 2.35
CA VAL A 418 -8.30 -4.45 3.03
C VAL A 418 -8.29 -3.00 2.53
N PRO A 419 -9.37 -2.53 1.89
CA PRO A 419 -9.38 -1.19 1.34
C PRO A 419 -9.47 -0.13 2.43
N TRP A 420 -9.03 1.08 2.09
CA TRP A 420 -8.97 2.23 2.99
C TRP A 420 -10.24 2.51 3.82
N THR A 421 -11.43 2.28 3.28
CA THR A 421 -12.71 2.50 3.97
C THR A 421 -12.91 1.55 5.16
N ARG A 422 -12.22 0.40 5.15
CA ARG A 422 -12.37 -0.69 6.13
C ARG A 422 -11.16 -0.84 7.05
N LEU A 423 -10.04 -0.15 6.81
CA LEU A 423 -8.90 -0.11 7.73
C LEU A 423 -9.29 0.29 9.18
N PRO A 424 -10.18 1.29 9.41
CA PRO A 424 -10.64 1.60 10.76
C PRO A 424 -11.39 0.44 11.42
N GLN A 425 -12.10 -0.38 10.63
CA GLN A 425 -12.79 -1.56 11.15
C GLN A 425 -11.81 -2.69 11.46
N LEU A 426 -10.77 -2.88 10.64
CA LEU A 426 -9.70 -3.83 10.91
C LEU A 426 -9.03 -3.55 12.26
N ARG A 427 -8.67 -2.28 12.52
CA ARG A 427 -8.10 -1.88 13.81
C ARG A 427 -9.01 -2.23 14.99
N ARG A 428 -10.31 -1.96 14.86
CA ARG A 428 -11.30 -2.26 15.92
C ARG A 428 -11.52 -3.76 16.16
N LEU A 429 -11.25 -4.62 15.17
CA LEU A 429 -11.39 -6.06 15.32
C LEU A 429 -10.22 -6.69 16.08
N ALA A 430 -9.02 -6.11 15.98
CA ALA A 430 -7.80 -6.66 16.54
C ALA A 430 -7.06 -5.62 17.42
N PRO A 431 -7.72 -4.99 18.41
CA PRO A 431 -7.13 -3.92 19.22
C PRO A 431 -5.88 -4.37 19.99
N GLU A 432 -5.80 -5.64 20.41
CA GLU A 432 -4.66 -6.19 21.13
C GLU A 432 -3.38 -6.26 20.29
N PHE A 433 -3.50 -6.19 18.96
CA PHE A 433 -2.37 -6.14 18.02
C PHE A 433 -1.97 -4.71 17.63
N TYR A 434 -2.91 -3.75 17.66
CA TYR A 434 -2.70 -2.41 17.13
C TYR A 434 -2.64 -1.31 18.20
N ASP A 435 -3.42 -1.40 19.28
CA ASP A 435 -3.48 -0.35 20.30
C ASP A 435 -2.24 -0.34 21.23
N CYS A 436 -1.47 -1.43 21.22
CA CYS A 436 -0.17 -1.50 21.88
C CYS A 436 0.94 -0.78 21.08
N LEU A 437 0.79 -0.62 19.77
CA LEU A 437 1.83 -0.04 18.92
C LEU A 437 1.93 1.48 19.09
N PRO A 438 3.15 2.03 19.24
CA PRO A 438 3.41 3.46 19.09
C PRO A 438 2.84 4.02 17.79
N ARG A 439 2.35 5.26 17.87
CA ARG A 439 1.72 5.96 16.74
C ARG A 439 2.08 7.43 16.71
N HIS A 440 2.00 8.03 15.54
CA HIS A 440 2.06 9.47 15.40
C HIS A 440 0.70 10.10 15.69
N THR A 441 0.71 11.28 16.32
CA THR A 441 -0.49 12.08 16.61
C THR A 441 -0.63 13.27 15.65
N SER A 442 0.43 13.64 14.93
CA SER A 442 0.45 14.75 13.99
C SER A 442 1.52 14.55 12.92
N TRP A 443 1.08 14.40 11.67
CA TRP A 443 1.95 14.35 10.49
C TRP A 443 2.81 15.61 10.32
N PRO A 444 2.28 16.84 10.40
CA PRO A 444 3.12 18.05 10.34
C PRO A 444 4.23 18.06 11.40
N MET A 445 3.93 17.56 12.61
CA MET A 445 4.92 17.51 13.69
C MET A 445 5.99 16.44 13.44
N VAL A 446 5.68 15.37 12.70
CA VAL A 446 6.69 14.42 12.22
C VAL A 446 7.71 15.13 11.35
N THR A 447 7.31 15.98 10.41
CA THR A 447 8.24 16.74 9.58
C THR A 447 9.14 17.65 10.42
N VAL A 448 8.56 18.38 11.39
CA VAL A 448 9.33 19.25 12.29
C VAL A 448 10.34 18.45 13.10
N ARG A 449 9.91 17.33 13.71
CA ARG A 449 10.79 16.46 14.50
C ARG A 449 11.86 15.81 13.63
N PHE A 450 11.53 15.36 12.43
CA PHE A 450 12.49 14.80 11.50
C PHE A 450 13.56 15.82 11.13
N ILE A 451 13.20 17.08 10.85
CA ILE A 451 14.18 18.10 10.45
C ILE A 451 15.03 18.58 11.64
N LEU A 452 14.39 18.93 12.76
CA LEU A 452 15.05 19.60 13.88
C LEU A 452 15.57 18.66 14.97
N GLY A 453 14.99 17.46 15.09
CA GLY A 453 15.35 16.49 16.13
C GLY A 453 16.70 15.82 15.87
N SER A 454 17.32 15.28 16.92
CA SER A 454 18.53 14.45 16.83
C SER A 454 18.23 12.94 16.81
N ASP A 455 16.98 12.56 17.07
CA ASP A 455 16.52 11.19 17.30
C ASP A 455 15.93 10.51 16.06
N SER A 456 16.00 11.18 14.90
CA SER A 456 15.49 10.70 13.62
C SER A 456 16.21 11.39 12.45
N GLY A 457 16.26 10.71 11.32
CA GLY A 457 16.92 11.16 10.09
C GLY A 457 16.95 10.06 9.05
N LEU A 458 17.67 10.28 7.93
CA LEU A 458 17.74 9.31 6.83
C LEU A 458 18.32 7.94 7.25
N TRP A 459 19.14 7.92 8.30
CA TRP A 459 19.72 6.71 8.90
C TRP A 459 18.75 5.95 9.82
N ALA A 460 17.67 6.59 10.27
CA ALA A 460 16.71 6.02 11.21
C ALA A 460 15.71 5.08 10.51
N ARG A 461 16.23 4.06 9.83
CA ARG A 461 15.48 3.00 9.13
C ARG A 461 16.02 1.65 9.56
N VAL A 462 15.14 0.66 9.63
CA VAL A 462 15.54 -0.74 9.77
C VAL A 462 16.01 -1.25 8.41
N LYS A 463 17.16 -1.94 8.40
CA LYS A 463 17.67 -2.68 7.25
C LYS A 463 17.85 -4.15 7.57
N ARG A 464 17.67 -4.98 6.55
CA ARG A 464 17.85 -6.42 6.57
C ARG A 464 18.74 -6.87 5.42
N PRO A 465 19.58 -7.91 5.62
CA PRO A 465 20.35 -8.49 4.53
C PRO A 465 19.45 -9.02 3.41
N ASN A 466 19.90 -8.85 2.17
CA ASN A 466 19.21 -9.40 1.02
C ASN A 466 19.33 -10.94 0.99
N ARG A 467 18.21 -11.63 1.18
CA ARG A 467 18.19 -13.10 1.34
C ARG A 467 18.69 -13.82 0.10
N ASP A 468 18.32 -13.34 -1.09
CA ASP A 468 18.72 -13.94 -2.35
C ASP A 468 20.22 -13.72 -2.62
N ALA A 469 20.74 -12.55 -2.27
CA ALA A 469 22.18 -12.27 -2.38
C ALA A 469 23.00 -13.16 -1.44
N VAL A 470 22.58 -13.30 -0.18
CA VAL A 470 23.22 -14.18 0.81
C VAL A 470 23.22 -15.63 0.33
N ARG A 471 22.06 -16.14 -0.13
CA ARG A 471 21.95 -17.50 -0.69
C ARG A 471 22.90 -17.72 -1.88
N ALA A 472 22.96 -16.76 -2.80
CA ALA A 472 23.83 -16.85 -3.97
C ALA A 472 25.31 -16.85 -3.58
N GLU A 473 25.69 -16.11 -2.54
CA GLU A 473 27.05 -16.09 -2.00
C GLU A 473 27.42 -17.42 -1.35
N THR A 474 26.58 -17.95 -0.46
CA THR A 474 26.79 -19.27 0.17
C THR A 474 26.93 -20.38 -0.86
N GLN A 475 26.12 -20.37 -1.92
CA GLN A 475 26.24 -21.34 -3.03
C GLN A 475 27.53 -21.18 -3.82
N ARG A 476 28.07 -19.97 -3.95
CA ARG A 476 29.37 -19.73 -4.61
C ARG A 476 30.53 -20.20 -3.74
N GLU A 477 30.48 -19.97 -2.44
CA GLU A 477 31.49 -20.46 -1.49
C GLU A 477 31.53 -21.98 -1.45
N HIS A 478 30.37 -22.63 -1.40
CA HIS A 478 30.27 -24.09 -1.45
C HIS A 478 30.86 -24.67 -2.74
N LYS A 479 30.71 -23.97 -3.87
CA LYS A 479 31.33 -24.35 -5.16
C LYS A 479 32.83 -24.06 -5.26
N LYS A 480 33.40 -23.24 -4.37
CA LYS A 480 34.83 -22.93 -4.32
C LYS A 480 35.58 -23.81 -3.31
N GLY A 481 34.88 -24.37 -2.34
CA GLY A 481 35.42 -25.28 -1.32
C GLY A 481 35.36 -26.77 -1.67
N VAL A 482 34.82 -27.11 -2.85
CA VAL A 482 34.85 -28.43 -3.50
C VAL A 482 35.75 -28.30 -4.74
#